data_AF-A0AA38GYM5-F1
#
_entry.id   AF-A0AA38GYM5-F1
#
_cell.length_a   1.000
_cell.length_b   1.000
_cell.length_c   1.000
_cell.angle_alpha   90.00
_cell.angle_beta   90.00
_cell.angle_gamma   90.00
#
_symmetry.space_group_name_H-M   'P 1'
#
loop_
_entity.id
_entity.type
_entity.pdbx_description
1 polymer ?
#
loop_
_entity_poly.entity_id
_entity_poly.type
_entity_poly.pdbx_seq_one_letter_code
_entity_poly.pdbx_strand_id
1 'polypeptide(L)' 'LCPPEMNKAKRRHFRLHAIPYALVDGVLFKKDINGVLLRCIGKNHIEKMLEEFHNGSVGGHFALRVTALKIMKA' A
#
# COMPACT_ATOMS: atom_id res chain seq x y z
N LEU A 1 -9.60 -13.69 -8.19
CA LEU A 1 -10.85 -14.47 -7.99
C LEU A 1 -10.93 -14.89 -6.53
N CYS A 2 -12.13 -14.93 -5.94
CA CYS A 2 -12.31 -15.36 -4.55
C CYS A 2 -12.15 -16.88 -4.47
N PRO A 3 -11.32 -17.44 -3.56
CA PRO A 3 -11.12 -18.88 -3.48
C PRO A 3 -12.43 -19.66 -3.24
N PRO A 4 -12.65 -20.80 -3.93
CA PRO A 4 -13.91 -21.55 -3.87
C PRO A 4 -14.20 -22.15 -2.49
N GLU A 5 -13.17 -22.51 -1.72
CA GLU A 5 -13.29 -23.02 -0.35
C GLU A 5 -13.81 -21.99 0.68
N MET A 6 -13.92 -20.72 0.29
CA MET A 6 -14.32 -19.65 1.20
C MET A 6 -15.84 -19.61 1.41
N ASN A 7 -16.34 -19.72 2.65
CA ASN A 7 -17.77 -19.64 2.95
C ASN A 7 -18.41 -18.26 2.63
N LYS A 8 -19.74 -18.17 2.59
CA LYS A 8 -20.48 -16.95 2.21
C LYS A 8 -20.07 -15.72 3.03
N ALA A 9 -19.88 -15.88 4.34
CA ALA A 9 -19.49 -14.79 5.24
C ALA A 9 -18.08 -14.28 4.93
N LYS A 10 -17.10 -15.19 4.81
CA LYS A 10 -15.72 -14.87 4.45
C LYS A 10 -15.63 -14.20 3.07
N ARG A 11 -16.43 -14.65 2.08
CA ARG A 11 -16.50 -14.02 0.75
C ARG A 11 -17.02 -12.59 0.81
N ARG A 12 -18.07 -12.35 1.61
CA ARG A 12 -18.61 -10.99 1.81
C ARG A 12 -17.57 -10.10 2.47
N HIS A 13 -16.93 -10.58 3.53
CA HIS A 13 -15.86 -9.88 4.23
C HIS A 13 -14.72 -9.52 3.27
N PHE A 14 -14.20 -10.49 2.51
CA PHE A 14 -13.14 -10.25 1.53
C PHE A 14 -13.53 -9.17 0.51
N ARG A 15 -14.73 -9.25 -0.08
CA ARG A 15 -15.19 -8.23 -1.04
C ARG A 15 -15.25 -6.83 -0.42
N LEU A 16 -15.78 -6.70 0.80
CA LEU A 16 -15.87 -5.41 1.49
C LEU A 16 -14.47 -4.84 1.78
N HIS A 17 -13.53 -5.69 2.19
CA HIS A 17 -12.13 -5.29 2.41
C HIS A 17 -11.38 -4.95 1.12
N ALA A 18 -11.81 -5.49 -0.02
CA ALA A 18 -11.22 -5.21 -1.33
C ALA A 18 -11.75 -3.92 -1.98
N ILE A 19 -12.88 -3.36 -1.54
CA ILE A 19 -13.48 -2.12 -2.09
C ILE A 19 -12.48 -0.97 -2.28
N PRO A 20 -11.59 -0.64 -1.33
CA PRO A 20 -10.68 0.49 -1.51
C PRO A 20 -9.51 0.17 -2.45
N TYR A 21 -9.38 -1.06 -2.97
CA TYR A 21 -8.26 -1.44 -3.81
C TYR A 21 -8.61 -1.41 -5.30
N ALA A 22 -7.64 -1.00 -6.12
CA ALA A 22 -7.73 -1.00 -7.56
C ALA A 22 -6.49 -1.67 -8.17
N LEU A 23 -6.68 -2.44 -9.24
CA LEU A 23 -5.59 -3.01 -10.03
C LEU A 23 -5.49 -2.23 -11.33
N VAL A 24 -4.38 -1.52 -11.53
CA VAL A 24 -4.12 -0.72 -12.74
C VAL A 24 -2.83 -1.24 -13.35
N ASP A 25 -2.91 -1.75 -14.59
CA ASP A 25 -1.78 -2.32 -15.33
C ASP A 25 -0.96 -3.35 -14.53
N GLY A 26 -1.65 -4.20 -13.75
CA GLY A 26 -1.04 -5.22 -12.91
C GLY A 26 -0.45 -4.71 -11.58
N VAL A 27 -0.55 -3.41 -11.30
CA VAL A 27 -0.10 -2.80 -10.04
C VAL A 27 -1.29 -2.57 -9.12
N LEU A 28 -1.15 -3.00 -7.86
CA LEU A 28 -2.19 -2.84 -6.83
C LEU A 28 -2.08 -1.45 -6.19
N PHE A 29 -3.20 -0.75 -6.10
CA PHE A 29 -3.35 0.53 -5.42
C PHE A 29 -4.42 0.45 -4.34
N LYS A 30 -4.30 1.27 -3.31
CA LYS A 30 -5.31 1.49 -2.28
C LYS A 30 -5.73 2.96 -2.30
N LYS A 31 -7.04 3.19 -2.39
CA LYS A 31 -7.68 4.49 -2.27
C LYS A 31 -7.57 4.99 -0.82
N ASP A 32 -7.06 6.19 -0.64
CA ASP A 32 -7.06 6.90 0.64
C ASP A 32 -8.41 7.56 0.92
N ILE A 33 -8.53 8.24 2.06
CA ILE A 33 -9.77 8.94 2.45
C ILE A 33 -10.12 10.12 1.54
N ASN A 34 -9.14 10.70 0.85
CA ASN A 34 -9.31 11.81 -0.09
C ASN A 34 -9.57 11.31 -1.52
N GLY A 35 -9.50 10.01 -1.74
CA GLY A 35 -9.72 9.36 -3.01
C GLY A 35 -8.48 9.16 -3.88
N VAL A 36 -7.29 9.46 -3.35
CA VAL A 36 -6.00 9.27 -4.03
C VAL A 36 -5.62 7.79 -4.04
N LEU A 37 -5.14 7.30 -5.19
CA LEU A 37 -4.63 5.93 -5.34
C LEU A 37 -3.16 5.87 -4.89
N LEU A 38 -2.92 5.18 -3.77
CA LEU A 38 -1.58 4.94 -3.24
C LEU A 38 -1.10 3.55 -3.67
N ARG A 39 0.09 3.46 -4.25
CA ARG A 39 0.65 2.19 -4.70
C ARG A 39 0.91 1.28 -3.50
N CYS A 40 0.40 0.06 -3.55
CA CYS A 40 0.70 -0.95 -2.55
C CYS A 40 2.12 -1.49 -2.76
N ILE A 41 2.86 -1.58 -1.66
CA ILE A 41 4.24 -2.08 -1.65
C ILE A 41 4.25 -3.50 -1.08
N GLY A 42 4.89 -4.42 -1.78
CA GLY A 42 5.09 -5.79 -1.30
C GLY A 42 5.99 -5.80 -0.06
N LYS A 43 5.73 -6.73 0.87
CA LYS A 43 6.46 -6.82 2.16
C LYS A 43 7.98 -6.80 1.99
N ASN A 44 8.49 -7.49 0.96
CA ASN A 44 9.92 -7.61 0.66
C ASN A 44 10.59 -6.28 0.25
N HIS A 45 9.82 -5.21 0.00
CA HIS A 45 10.34 -3.91 -0.42
C HIS A 45 10.22 -2.84 0.65
N ILE A 46 9.57 -3.12 1.79
CA ILE A 46 9.30 -2.13 2.83
C ILE A 46 10.59 -1.61 3.46
N GLU A 47 11.49 -2.51 3.87
CA GLU A 47 12.76 -2.13 4.52
C GLU A 47 13.64 -1.27 3.61
N LYS A 48 13.80 -1.70 2.34
CA LYS A 48 14.56 -0.93 1.35
C LYS A 48 13.97 0.46 1.11
N MET A 49 12.63 0.57 1.03
CA MET A 49 11.97 1.86 0.85
C MET A 49 12.14 2.75 2.08
N LEU A 50 12.02 2.20 3.29
CA LEU A 50 12.24 2.96 4.51
C LEU A 50 13.68 3.49 4.60
N GLU A 51 14.67 2.65 4.32
CA GLU A 51 16.08 3.05 4.35
C GLU A 51 16.35 4.15 3.32
N GLU A 52 15.88 3.97 2.09
CA GLU A 52 16.10 4.92 1.00
C GLU A 52 15.49 6.30 1.27
N PHE A 53 14.29 6.34 1.84
CA PHE A 53 13.58 7.59 2.16
C PHE A 53 14.01 8.22 3.49
N HIS A 54 14.57 7.44 4.41
CA HIS A 54 15.10 7.94 5.66
C HIS A 54 16.52 8.46 5.50
N ASN A 55 17.45 7.59 5.09
CA ASN A 55 18.90 7.82 5.11
C ASN A 55 19.54 7.72 3.73
N GLY A 56 18.83 7.20 2.73
CA GLY A 56 19.36 7.01 1.37
C GLY A 56 19.40 8.27 0.52
N SER A 57 19.58 8.08 -0.79
CA SER A 57 19.84 9.14 -1.76
C SER A 57 18.66 10.10 -1.95
N VAL A 58 17.43 9.62 -1.78
CA VAL A 58 16.22 10.46 -1.77
C VAL A 58 15.81 10.91 -0.36
N GLY A 59 16.53 10.42 0.66
CA GLY A 59 16.38 10.69 2.08
C GLY A 59 17.17 11.90 2.56
N GLY A 60 17.43 11.96 3.87
CA GLY A 60 18.09 13.10 4.52
C GLY A 60 18.14 13.02 6.04
N HIS A 61 18.16 11.79 6.59
CA HIS A 61 18.02 11.48 8.01
C HIS A 61 16.76 12.08 8.66
N PHE A 62 15.65 12.08 7.91
CA PHE A 62 14.42 12.70 8.36
C PHE A 62 13.78 11.95 9.52
N ALA A 63 13.15 12.69 10.44
CA ALA A 63 12.32 12.08 11.48
C ALA A 63 11.16 11.27 10.88
N LEU A 64 10.69 10.26 11.62
CA LEU A 64 9.66 9.29 11.21
C LEU A 64 8.49 9.90 10.42
N ARG A 65 7.88 10.98 10.95
CA ARG A 65 6.72 11.63 10.32
C ARG A 65 7.06 12.19 8.93
N VAL A 66 8.24 12.78 8.78
CA VAL A 66 8.67 13.39 7.51
C VAL A 66 9.00 12.29 6.51
N THR A 67 9.69 11.23 6.92
CA THR A 67 9.96 10.05 6.09
C THR A 67 8.65 9.43 5.57
N ALA A 68 7.68 9.20 6.46
CA ALA A 68 6.38 8.63 6.09
C ALA A 68 5.62 9.50 5.07
N LEU A 69 5.61 10.82 5.26
CA LEU A 69 4.98 11.75 4.33
C LEU A 69 5.66 11.75 2.95
N LYS A 70 6.98 11.61 2.90
CA LYS A 70 7.70 11.51 1.62
C LYS A 70 7.37 10.21 0.90
N ILE A 71 7.32 9.08 1.60
CA ILE A 71 6.93 7.78 1.03
C ILE A 71 5.51 7.84 0.45
N MET A 72 4.58 8.48 1.15
CA MET A 72 3.18 8.57 0.72
C MET A 72 2.97 9.49 -0.50
N LYS A 73 3.95 10.33 -0.85
CA LYS A 73 3.90 11.28 -1.97
C LYS A 73 4.81 10.89 -3.15
N ALA A 74 5.50 9.75 -3.05
CA ALA A 74 6.46 9.27 -4.04
C ALA A 74 5.79 8.69 -5.29
#